data_AF-A0A392QRL4-F1
#
_entry.id   AF-A0A392QRL4-F1
#
_cell.length_a   1.000
_cell.length_b   1.000
_cell.length_c   1.000
_cell.angle_alpha   90.00
_cell.angle_beta   90.00
_cell.angle_gamma   90.00
#
_symmetry.space_group_name_H-M   'P 1'
#
loop_
_entity.id
_entity.type
_entity.pdbx_description
1 polymer ?
#
loop_
_entity_poly.entity_id
_entity_poly.type
_entity_poly.pdbx_seq_one_letter_code
_entity_poly.pdbx_strand_id
1 'polypeptide(L)'
;RTSELEEKLKFAEVTLIGEEEKKADPAGVYVESSRAELITKIFEVEGSMIDAASSQFRNAVTLLRVLNPGVELIVEGLDEDKEVYGGQIVTPPSEEEEN
;
A
#
# COMPACT_ATOMS: atom_id res chain seq x y z
N ARG A 1 -18.93 16.32 38.08
CA ARG A 1 -19.78 15.89 36.94
C ARG A 1 -19.01 15.94 35.61
N THR A 2 -18.22 16.96 35.33
CA THR A 2 -17.32 17.02 34.16
C THR A 2 -16.13 16.05 34.26
N SER A 3 -15.50 15.95 35.42
CA SER A 3 -14.34 15.07 35.69
C SER A 3 -14.65 13.58 35.48
N GLU A 4 -15.87 13.18 35.87
CA GLU A 4 -16.36 11.80 35.76
C GLU A 4 -16.71 11.43 34.31
N LEU A 5 -17.07 12.43 33.49
CA LEU A 5 -17.28 12.26 32.04
C LEU A 5 -15.93 12.18 31.31
N GLU A 6 -14.93 12.97 31.71
CA GLU A 6 -13.57 12.92 31.17
C GLU A 6 -12.89 11.58 31.45
N GLU A 7 -13.05 11.03 32.66
CA GLU A 7 -12.50 9.72 33.02
C GLU A 7 -13.16 8.60 32.21
N LYS A 8 -14.48 8.65 32.02
CA LYS A 8 -15.22 7.70 31.17
C LYS A 8 -14.81 7.79 29.71
N LEU A 9 -14.55 9.00 29.20
CA LEU A 9 -14.06 9.19 27.83
C LEU A 9 -12.66 8.61 27.66
N LYS A 10 -11.74 8.87 28.59
CA LYS A 10 -10.40 8.27 28.57
C LYS A 10 -10.45 6.74 28.63
N PHE A 11 -11.29 6.18 29.50
CA PHE A 11 -11.45 4.73 29.59
C PHE A 11 -12.04 4.13 28.31
N ALA A 12 -13.05 4.78 27.73
CA ALA A 12 -13.65 4.36 26.46
C ALA A 12 -12.66 4.44 25.30
N GLU A 13 -11.89 5.52 25.19
CA GLU A 13 -10.86 5.70 24.16
C GLU A 13 -9.77 4.63 24.27
N VAL A 14 -9.26 4.37 25.48
CA VAL A 14 -8.28 3.28 25.73
C VAL A 14 -8.85 1.90 25.42
N THR A 15 -10.14 1.67 25.70
CA THR A 15 -10.79 0.37 25.42
C THR A 15 -11.01 0.15 23.92
N LEU A 16 -11.47 1.19 23.20
CA LEU A 16 -11.71 1.13 21.76
C LEU A 16 -10.40 0.93 20.97
N ILE A 17 -9.36 1.69 21.31
CA ILE A 17 -8.03 1.53 20.71
C ILE A 17 -7.51 0.10 20.95
N GLY A 18 -7.70 -0.43 22.15
CA GLY A 18 -7.25 -1.78 22.50
C GLY A 18 -8.00 -2.92 21.80
N GLU A 19 -9.24 -2.73 21.32
CA GLU A 19 -9.95 -3.77 20.55
C GLU A 19 -9.55 -3.77 19.07
N GLU A 20 -9.42 -2.59 18.45
CA GLU A 20 -8.98 -2.50 17.06
C GLU A 20 -7.52 -2.94 16.90
N GLU A 21 -6.64 -2.57 17.83
CA GLU A 21 -5.24 -3.00 17.84
C GLU A 21 -5.12 -4.52 17.98
N LYS A 22 -5.89 -5.16 18.88
CA LYS A 22 -5.92 -6.62 19.02
C LYS A 22 -6.40 -7.33 17.75
N LYS A 23 -7.25 -6.69 16.95
CA LYS A 23 -7.72 -7.23 15.67
C LYS A 23 -6.65 -7.09 14.59
N ALA A 24 -5.95 -5.96 14.56
CA ALA A 24 -4.90 -5.67 13.58
C ALA A 24 -3.59 -6.44 13.88
N ASP A 25 -3.27 -6.64 15.16
CA ASP A 25 -2.09 -7.35 15.65
C ASP A 25 -2.48 -8.43 16.69
N PRO A 26 -3.13 -9.53 16.26
CA PRO A 26 -3.55 -10.59 17.17
C PRO A 26 -2.38 -11.34 17.82
N ALA A 27 -1.18 -11.25 17.24
CA ALA A 27 0.03 -11.86 17.77
C ALA A 27 0.79 -10.93 18.74
N GLY A 28 0.39 -9.66 18.84
CA GLY A 28 1.02 -8.68 19.70
C GLY A 28 2.47 -8.34 19.30
N VAL A 29 2.81 -8.45 18.02
CA VAL A 29 4.13 -8.13 17.48
C VAL A 29 4.53 -6.68 17.76
N TYR A 30 3.57 -5.77 17.85
CA TYR A 30 3.75 -4.34 17.92
C TYR A 30 3.40 -3.71 19.28
N VAL A 31 3.02 -4.52 20.28
CA VAL A 31 2.55 -4.04 21.60
C VAL A 31 3.54 -3.10 22.30
N GLU A 32 4.85 -3.33 22.12
CA GLU A 32 5.92 -2.53 22.72
C GLU A 32 6.53 -1.51 21.73
N SER A 33 5.99 -1.41 20.51
CA SER A 33 6.51 -0.49 19.50
C SER A 33 6.11 0.95 19.81
N SER A 34 7.08 1.85 19.75
CA SER A 34 6.80 3.27 19.76
C SER A 34 6.06 3.69 18.49
N ARG A 35 5.32 4.81 18.56
CA ARG A 35 4.67 5.40 17.37
C ARG A 35 5.67 5.67 16.23
N ALA A 36 6.91 6.03 16.55
CA ALA A 36 7.94 6.27 15.54
C ALA A 36 8.34 4.98 14.82
N GLU A 37 8.51 3.88 15.55
CA GLU A 37 8.84 2.57 14.97
C GLU A 37 7.72 2.04 14.07
N LEU A 38 6.45 2.22 14.47
CA LEU A 38 5.31 1.85 13.62
C LEU A 38 5.28 2.63 12.31
N ILE A 39 5.53 3.94 12.37
CA ILE A 39 5.61 4.80 11.18
C ILE A 39 6.76 4.35 10.27
N THR A 40 7.93 4.06 10.84
CA THR A 40 9.05 3.51 10.06
C THR A 40 8.68 2.20 9.39
N LYS A 41 8.00 1.29 10.10
CA LYS A 41 7.56 0.01 9.55
C LYS A 41 6.59 0.17 8.38
N ILE A 42 5.67 1.13 8.47
CA ILE A 42 4.73 1.45 7.38
C ILE A 42 5.51 1.89 6.14
N PHE A 43 6.42 2.86 6.26
CA PHE A 43 7.22 3.32 5.12
C PHE A 43 8.10 2.22 4.52
N GLU A 44 8.68 1.35 5.35
CA GLU A 44 9.43 0.18 4.86
C GLU A 44 8.55 -0.75 4.03
N VAL A 45 7.34 -1.06 4.51
CA VAL A 45 6.40 -1.94 3.81
C VAL A 45 5.93 -1.29 2.51
N GLU A 46 5.50 -0.01 2.55
CA GLU A 46 5.07 0.75 1.38
C GLU A 46 6.17 0.79 0.30
N GLY A 47 7.40 1.14 0.68
CA GLY A 47 8.54 1.14 -0.25
C GLY A 47 8.81 -0.24 -0.84
N SER A 48 8.77 -1.29 -0.01
CA SER A 48 8.99 -2.67 -0.49
C SER A 48 7.91 -3.14 -1.48
N MET A 49 6.67 -2.67 -1.31
CA MET A 49 5.57 -3.01 -2.22
C MET A 49 5.73 -2.36 -3.59
N ILE A 50 6.20 -1.10 -3.64
CA ILE A 50 6.52 -0.40 -4.89
C ILE A 50 7.63 -1.14 -5.65
N ASP A 51 8.73 -1.48 -4.97
CA ASP A 51 9.84 -2.22 -5.58
C ASP A 51 9.39 -3.60 -6.09
N ALA A 52 8.52 -4.28 -5.33
CA ALA A 52 7.98 -5.57 -5.71
C ALA A 52 7.09 -5.48 -6.97
N ALA A 53 6.22 -4.47 -7.06
CA ALA A 53 5.38 -4.22 -8.22
C ALA A 53 6.22 -3.99 -9.49
N SER A 54 7.25 -3.13 -9.40
CA SER A 54 8.15 -2.83 -10.53
C SER A 54 8.92 -4.06 -10.99
N SER A 55 9.39 -4.87 -10.05
CA SER A 55 10.06 -6.13 -10.37
C SER A 55 9.11 -7.12 -11.07
N GLN A 56 7.88 -7.26 -10.56
CA GLN A 56 6.87 -8.13 -11.16
C GLN A 56 6.47 -7.69 -12.56
N PHE A 57 6.28 -6.39 -12.78
CA PHE A 57 5.98 -5.82 -14.10
C PHE A 57 7.09 -6.13 -15.10
N ARG A 58 8.35 -5.81 -14.75
CA ARG A 58 9.52 -6.09 -15.61
C ARG A 58 9.67 -7.59 -15.91
N ASN A 59 9.39 -8.43 -14.92
CA ASN A 59 9.39 -9.87 -15.11
C ASN A 59 8.29 -10.30 -16.09
N ALA A 60 7.08 -9.77 -15.99
CA ALA A 60 5.99 -10.04 -16.93
C ALA A 60 6.35 -9.62 -18.37
N VAL A 61 6.96 -8.44 -18.56
CA VAL A 61 7.46 -7.99 -19.88
C VAL A 61 8.51 -8.96 -20.43
N THR A 62 9.42 -9.44 -19.58
CA THR A 62 10.42 -10.43 -19.97
C THR A 62 9.79 -11.77 -20.36
N LEU A 63 8.82 -12.25 -19.59
CA LEU A 63 8.06 -13.47 -19.90
C LEU A 63 7.33 -13.35 -21.24
N LEU A 64 6.70 -12.21 -21.53
CA LEU A 64 6.03 -11.97 -22.81
C LEU A 64 7.01 -12.08 -23.99
N ARG A 65 8.23 -11.54 -23.86
CA ARG A 65 9.27 -11.66 -24.89
C ARG A 65 9.69 -13.11 -25.11
N VAL A 66 9.85 -13.89 -24.04
CA VAL A 66 10.23 -15.31 -24.10
C VAL A 66 9.13 -16.16 -24.74
N LEU A 67 7.87 -15.88 -24.40
CA LEU A 67 6.72 -16.66 -24.88
C LEU A 67 6.35 -16.38 -26.35
N ASN A 68 6.85 -15.29 -26.94
CA ASN A 68 6.56 -14.91 -28.32
C ASN A 68 7.85 -14.91 -29.17
N PRO A 69 8.51 -16.07 -29.36
CA PRO A 69 9.73 -16.14 -30.14
C PRO A 69 9.46 -15.76 -31.61
N GLY A 70 10.32 -14.90 -32.17
CA GLY A 70 10.20 -14.44 -33.55
C GLY A 70 9.21 -13.29 -33.77
N VAL A 71 8.58 -12.78 -32.70
CA VAL A 71 7.76 -11.56 -32.72
C VAL A 71 8.54 -10.45 -32.05
N GLU A 72 8.74 -9.33 -32.75
CA GLU A 72 9.29 -8.11 -32.15
C GLU A 72 8.20 -7.39 -31.36
N LEU A 73 8.22 -7.54 -30.02
CA LEU A 73 7.30 -6.83 -29.14
C LEU A 73 7.73 -5.36 -29.00
N ILE A 74 6.85 -4.46 -29.41
CA ILE A 74 6.99 -3.02 -29.15
C ILE A 74 6.64 -2.77 -27.69
N VAL A 75 7.63 -2.35 -26.91
CA VAL A 75 7.46 -1.99 -25.49
C VAL A 75 7.69 -0.50 -25.24
N GLU A 76 7.81 0.30 -26.29
CA GLU A 76 7.95 1.74 -26.16
C GLU A 76 6.70 2.32 -25.49
N GLY A 77 6.90 3.10 -24.44
CA GLY A 77 5.81 3.66 -23.63
C GLY A 77 5.14 2.67 -22.66
N LEU A 78 5.58 1.40 -22.62
CA LEU A 78 5.12 0.42 -21.65
C LEU A 78 5.71 0.73 -20.28
N ASP A 79 4.84 1.01 -19.32
CA ASP A 79 5.21 1.45 -17.97
C ASP A 79 4.14 0.95 -16.98
N GLU A 80 4.57 0.66 -15.75
CA GLU A 80 3.72 0.01 -14.74
C GLU A 80 2.57 0.88 -14.25
N ASP A 81 2.71 2.20 -14.37
CA ASP A 81 1.72 3.19 -13.93
C ASP A 81 0.79 3.62 -15.09
N LYS A 82 0.83 2.92 -16.22
CA LYS A 82 0.01 3.24 -17.40
C LYS A 82 -1.15 2.29 -17.56
N GLU A 83 -2.22 2.80 -18.18
CA GLU A 83 -3.41 2.04 -18.51
C GLU A 83 -3.66 2.02 -20.02
N VAL A 84 -4.52 1.08 -20.45
CA VAL A 84 -4.98 1.01 -21.84
C VAL A 84 -6.42 1.50 -21.90
N TYR A 85 -6.63 2.66 -22.54
CA TYR A 85 -7.96 3.20 -22.81
C TYR A 85 -8.15 3.39 -24.31
N GLY A 86 -9.22 2.80 -24.87
CA GLY A 86 -9.49 2.89 -26.31
C GLY A 86 -8.36 2.33 -27.20
N GLY A 87 -7.55 1.40 -26.69
CA GLY A 87 -6.40 0.83 -27.40
C GLY A 87 -5.13 1.70 -27.39
N GLN A 88 -5.12 2.79 -26.63
CA GLN A 88 -3.95 3.66 -26.45
C GLN A 88 -3.42 3.56 -25.03
N ILE A 89 -2.11 3.69 -24.87
CA ILE A 89 -1.45 3.78 -23.57
C ILE A 89 -1.64 5.20 -23.04
N VAL A 90 -2.23 5.33 -21.86
CA VAL A 90 -2.53 6.61 -21.22
C VAL A 90 -1.99 6.64 -19.79
N THR A 91 -1.69 7.84 -19.28
CA THR A 91 -1.51 8.02 -17.83
C THR A 91 -2.90 8.10 -17.21
N PRO A 92 -3.22 7.29 -16.19
CA PRO A 92 -4.45 7.46 -15.42
C PRO A 92 -4.46 8.85 -14.75
N PRO A 93 -5.66 9.40 -14.46
CA PRO A 93 -5.74 10.62 -13.66
C PRO A 93 -5.07 10.41 -12.30
N SER A 94 -4.34 11.40 -11.81
CA SER A 94 -3.76 11.34 -10.47
C SER A 94 -4.87 11.41 -9.42
N GLU A 95 -4.85 10.49 -8.46
CA GLU A 95 -5.79 10.46 -7.31
C GLU A 95 -5.75 11.75 -6.48
N GLU A 96 -4.69 12.56 -6.61
CA GLU A 96 -4.53 13.86 -5.96
C GLU A 96 -5.48 14.97 -6.49
N GLU A 97 -6.13 14.77 -7.64
CA GLU A 97 -7.07 15.77 -8.22
C GLU A 97 -8.54 15.58 -7.77
N GLU A 98 -8.85 14.61 -6.90
CA GLU A 98 -10.21 14.40 -6.37
C GLU A 98 -10.52 15.12 -5.04
N ASN A 99 -9.71 16.10 -4.62
CA ASN A 99 -9.91 16.89 -3.39
C ASN A 99 -10.26 18.37 -3.63
#